data_AF-A0A9W6F500-F1
#
_entry.id   AF-A0A9W6F500-F1
#
_cell.length_a   1.000
_cell.length_b   1.000
_cell.length_c   1.000
_cell.angle_alpha   90.00
_cell.angle_beta   90.00
_cell.angle_gamma   90.00
#
_symmetry.space_group_name_H-M   'P 1'
#
loop_
_entity.id
_entity.type
_entity.pdbx_description
1 polymer ?
#
loop_
_entity_poly.entity_id
_entity_poly.type
_entity_poly.pdbx_seq_one_letter_code
_entity_poly.pdbx_strand_id
1 'polypeptide(L)'
;MTRLLQAAPSTSCVGSLLFAVEIPGLEDVHYDLISSTSSRKRGSRKTADVAEIEEIAQAWQASAASVRLLSDVCILKRQGHASDAAVLAQRLRDMGYDACHVAQNASNATPSALRLAHDFVVVKGCGCCAAPLVVEPNFREHFCIGSVYATERYRQLLAAVPEELVAPYSKIQEVVKLICAEMKFSFEATGNSCPPWRSTSSVLSRWSAVRQ
;
A
#
# COMPACT_ATOMS: atom_id res chain seq x y z
N MET A 1 -9.45 -22.16 -61.41
CA MET A 1 -8.93 -20.90 -60.85
C MET A 1 -9.18 -20.93 -59.34
N THR A 2 -8.20 -21.34 -58.54
CA THR A 2 -7.14 -20.53 -57.87
C THR A 2 -7.55 -20.25 -56.40
N ARG A 3 -7.15 -21.13 -55.47
CA ARG A 3 -6.12 -20.97 -54.40
C ARG A 3 -6.61 -20.17 -53.17
N LEU A 4 -6.76 -20.76 -51.98
CA LEU A 4 -5.79 -21.23 -50.98
C LEU A 4 -4.92 -20.11 -50.34
N LEU A 5 -5.05 -20.08 -49.01
CA LEU A 5 -4.38 -19.28 -47.97
C LEU A 5 -2.85 -19.16 -48.13
N GLN A 6 -2.30 -17.98 -47.84
CA GLN A 6 -0.94 -17.85 -47.31
C GLN A 6 -0.78 -16.54 -46.48
N ALA A 7 -0.01 -16.65 -45.39
CA ALA A 7 0.15 -15.67 -44.32
C ALA A 7 1.44 -14.81 -44.39
N ALA A 8 1.52 -13.87 -43.43
CA ALA A 8 2.67 -13.14 -42.85
C ALA A 8 3.04 -11.75 -43.43
N PRO A 9 3.70 -10.83 -42.66
CA PRO A 9 4.24 -10.96 -41.30
C PRO A 9 3.75 -9.90 -40.29
N SER A 10 3.90 -10.23 -39.01
CA SER A 10 3.79 -9.34 -37.87
C SER A 10 5.07 -8.50 -37.70
N THR A 11 4.92 -7.18 -37.67
CA THR A 11 5.94 -6.26 -37.16
C THR A 11 5.35 -5.42 -36.03
N SER A 12 5.88 -5.67 -34.84
CA SER A 12 5.69 -4.89 -33.63
C SER A 12 6.06 -3.41 -33.88
N CYS A 13 5.15 -2.50 -33.55
CA CYS A 13 5.48 -1.10 -33.33
C CYS A 13 4.86 -0.66 -32.00
N VAL A 14 5.70 0.00 -31.21
CA VAL A 14 5.52 0.40 -29.82
C VAL A 14 4.41 1.45 -29.74
N GLY A 15 3.30 1.08 -29.11
CA GLY A 15 2.16 1.96 -28.88
C GLY A 15 2.45 2.98 -27.78
N SER A 16 2.96 4.14 -28.16
CA SER A 16 2.74 5.38 -27.42
C SER A 16 1.26 5.75 -27.57
N LEU A 17 0.48 5.69 -26.49
CA LEU A 17 -0.83 6.34 -26.42
C LEU A 17 -0.92 7.15 -25.13
N LEU A 18 -0.39 8.37 -25.24
CA LEU A 18 -0.99 9.56 -24.64
C LEU A 18 -2.50 9.53 -24.94
N PHE A 19 -3.34 9.49 -23.92
CA PHE A 19 -4.73 9.89 -24.06
C PHE A 19 -4.86 11.33 -23.58
N ALA A 20 -5.00 12.25 -24.53
CA ALA A 20 -5.62 13.54 -24.28
C ALA A 20 -7.12 13.29 -24.10
N VAL A 21 -7.60 13.33 -22.87
CA VAL A 21 -9.04 13.41 -22.57
C VAL A 21 -9.31 14.85 -22.15
N GLU A 22 -9.82 15.65 -23.07
CA GLU A 22 -10.58 16.85 -22.73
C GLU A 22 -11.84 16.40 -21.98
N ILE A 23 -11.97 16.82 -20.73
CA ILE A 23 -13.16 16.56 -19.90
C ILE A 23 -14.17 17.67 -20.19
N PRO A 24 -15.31 17.39 -20.85
CA PRO A 24 -16.35 18.39 -21.07
C PRO A 24 -17.09 18.67 -19.75
N GLY A 25 -17.15 19.94 -19.33
CA GLY A 25 -17.87 20.37 -18.12
C GLY A 25 -17.05 21.15 -17.09
N LEU A 26 -15.81 21.53 -17.41
CA LEU A 26 -14.98 22.38 -16.53
C LEU A 26 -15.08 23.87 -16.91
N GLU A 27 -16.29 24.37 -17.15
CA GLU A 27 -16.53 25.80 -17.35
C GLU A 27 -17.01 26.44 -16.04
N ASP A 28 -16.18 27.36 -15.53
CA ASP A 28 -16.47 28.40 -14.55
C ASP A 28 -17.26 28.03 -13.29
N VAL A 29 -16.58 27.40 -12.31
CA VAL A 29 -17.01 27.52 -10.91
C VAL A 29 -16.24 28.67 -10.26
N HIS A 30 -16.86 29.85 -10.28
CA HIS A 30 -16.42 31.03 -9.56
C HIS A 30 -16.52 30.75 -8.04
N TYR A 31 -15.36 30.67 -7.38
CA TYR A 31 -15.31 30.52 -5.92
C TYR A 31 -15.45 31.90 -5.27
N ASP A 32 -16.63 32.21 -4.77
CA ASP A 32 -16.78 33.31 -3.82
C ASP A 32 -16.29 32.88 -2.43
N LEU A 33 -15.16 33.48 -2.06
CA LEU A 33 -14.62 33.47 -0.71
C LEU A 33 -15.59 34.16 0.27
N ILE A 34 -15.87 33.51 1.40
CA ILE A 34 -16.05 34.25 2.65
C ILE A 34 -14.80 34.01 3.51
N SER A 35 -14.02 35.08 3.60
CA SER A 35 -12.81 35.22 4.41
C SER A 35 -13.14 35.28 5.89
N SER A 36 -12.33 34.61 6.71
CA SER A 36 -11.93 35.10 8.04
C SER A 36 -10.61 34.43 8.46
N THR A 37 -9.52 35.07 8.03
CA THR A 37 -8.26 35.32 8.76
C THR A 37 -7.72 34.24 9.72
N SER A 38 -6.69 33.50 9.29
CA SER A 38 -5.37 33.53 9.96
C SER A 38 -4.32 32.87 9.06
N SER A 39 -3.25 33.63 8.85
CA SER A 39 -2.20 33.39 7.86
C SER A 39 -1.34 32.18 8.23
N ARG A 40 -1.46 31.09 7.49
CA ARG A 40 -0.39 30.11 7.30
C ARG A 40 -0.30 29.82 5.81
N LYS A 41 0.86 30.15 5.21
CA LYS A 41 1.25 29.74 3.85
C LYS A 41 0.92 28.26 3.67
N ARG A 42 -0.20 27.96 3.00
CA ARG A 42 -0.61 26.61 2.63
C ARG A 42 0.22 26.27 1.40
N GLY A 43 1.43 25.77 1.66
CA GLY A 43 2.22 25.14 0.60
C GLY A 43 1.36 24.12 -0.09
N SER A 44 1.26 24.22 -1.41
CA SER A 44 0.66 23.21 -2.28
C SER A 44 1.25 21.86 -1.90
N ARG A 45 0.49 21.05 -1.16
CA ARG A 45 0.89 19.68 -0.83
C ARG A 45 0.79 18.92 -2.15
N LYS A 46 1.94 18.69 -2.79
CA LYS A 46 2.06 17.78 -3.92
C LYS A 46 1.37 16.48 -3.53
N THR A 47 0.29 16.20 -4.24
CA THR A 47 -0.39 14.91 -4.29
C THR A 47 0.60 13.85 -4.73
N ALA A 48 0.64 12.69 -4.05
CA ALA A 48 1.57 11.63 -4.42
C ALA A 48 1.28 11.17 -5.85
N ASP A 49 2.30 11.21 -6.70
CA ASP A 49 2.24 10.69 -8.07
C ASP A 49 2.33 9.16 -8.01
N VAL A 50 1.62 8.45 -8.89
CA VAL A 50 1.64 6.99 -8.95
C VAL A 50 3.07 6.48 -9.16
N ALA A 51 3.86 7.19 -9.94
CA ALA A 51 5.28 6.90 -10.16
C ALA A 51 6.13 6.99 -8.88
N GLU A 52 5.84 7.95 -7.99
CA GLU A 52 6.52 8.09 -6.69
C GLU A 52 6.24 6.87 -5.81
N ILE A 53 5.05 6.29 -5.92
CA ILE A 53 4.61 5.15 -5.08
C ILE A 53 5.20 3.85 -5.60
N GLU A 54 5.28 3.68 -6.92
CA GLU A 54 6.00 2.57 -7.54
C GLU A 54 7.49 2.63 -7.23
N GLU A 55 8.12 3.81 -7.34
CA GLU A 55 9.52 4.01 -7.02
C GLU A 55 9.80 3.69 -5.54
N ILE A 56 8.95 4.20 -4.65
CA ILE A 56 9.03 3.91 -3.23
C ILE A 56 8.83 2.38 -2.99
N ALA A 57 7.88 1.72 -3.66
CA ALA A 57 7.63 0.29 -3.53
C ALA A 57 8.81 -0.57 -4.01
N GLN A 58 9.45 -0.18 -5.12
CA GLN A 58 10.65 -0.83 -5.66
C GLN A 58 11.85 -0.62 -4.73
N ALA A 59 12.02 0.59 -4.17
CA ALA A 59 13.08 0.90 -3.22
C ALA A 59 12.95 0.11 -1.91
N TRP A 60 11.75 -0.31 -1.50
CA TRP A 60 11.54 -1.13 -0.31
C TRP A 60 12.16 -2.53 -0.40
N GLN A 61 12.36 -3.06 -1.61
CA GLN A 61 12.79 -4.44 -1.84
C GLN A 61 14.33 -4.56 -2.03
N ALA A 62 15.08 -3.47 -1.83
CA ALA A 62 16.44 -3.31 -2.36
C ALA A 62 17.53 -4.28 -1.84
N SER A 63 17.31 -5.05 -0.78
CA SER A 63 18.28 -6.06 -0.33
C SER A 63 17.97 -7.42 -0.96
N ALA A 64 18.96 -8.08 -1.57
CA ALA A 64 18.79 -9.43 -2.13
C ALA A 64 18.20 -10.43 -1.12
N ALA A 65 18.47 -10.26 0.18
CA ALA A 65 17.88 -11.08 1.23
C ALA A 65 16.37 -10.79 1.42
N SER A 66 15.96 -9.53 1.39
CA SER A 66 14.56 -9.12 1.45
C SER A 66 13.78 -9.59 0.21
N VAL A 67 14.40 -9.55 -0.97
CA VAL A 67 13.81 -10.09 -2.21
C VAL A 67 13.57 -11.60 -2.09
N ARG A 68 14.55 -12.36 -1.58
CA ARG A 68 14.41 -13.80 -1.35
C ARG A 68 13.31 -14.09 -0.33
N LEU A 69 13.31 -13.38 0.79
CA LEU A 69 12.27 -13.53 1.82
C LEU A 69 10.88 -13.23 1.26
N LEU A 70 10.73 -12.16 0.47
CA LEU A 70 9.47 -11.85 -0.20
C LEU A 70 9.04 -12.97 -1.16
N SER A 71 9.97 -13.50 -1.96
CA SER A 71 9.70 -14.62 -2.87
C SER A 71 9.19 -15.86 -2.13
N ASP A 72 9.83 -16.21 -1.01
CA ASP A 72 9.44 -17.34 -0.17
C ASP A 72 8.05 -17.11 0.46
N VAL A 73 7.76 -15.90 0.93
CA VAL A 73 6.43 -15.51 1.44
C VAL A 73 5.36 -15.67 0.36
N CYS A 74 5.62 -15.22 -0.87
CA CYS A 74 4.68 -15.39 -1.99
C CYS A 74 4.44 -16.86 -2.35
N ILE A 75 5.45 -17.74 -2.18
CA ILE A 75 5.29 -19.19 -2.38
C ILE A 75 4.41 -19.78 -1.27
N LEU A 76 4.73 -19.48 0.00
CA LEU A 76 3.98 -19.97 1.15
C LEU A 76 2.52 -19.50 1.15
N LYS A 77 2.27 -18.26 0.71
CA LYS A 77 0.92 -17.73 0.54
C LYS A 77 0.13 -18.50 -0.52
N ARG A 78 0.73 -18.77 -1.69
CA ARG A 78 0.09 -19.59 -2.74
C ARG A 78 -0.21 -21.03 -2.29
N GLN A 79 0.55 -21.54 -1.33
CA GLN A 79 0.31 -22.85 -0.70
C GLN A 79 -0.75 -22.79 0.42
N GLY A 80 -1.31 -21.61 0.73
CA GLY A 80 -2.31 -21.42 1.79
C GLY A 80 -1.73 -21.33 3.20
N HIS A 81 -0.41 -21.18 3.34
CA HIS A 81 0.28 -21.11 4.63
C HIS A 81 0.41 -19.69 5.20
N ALA A 82 -0.11 -18.67 4.50
CA ALA A 82 -0.01 -17.27 4.92
C ALA A 82 -1.29 -16.70 5.56
N SER A 83 -2.38 -17.48 5.62
CA SER A 83 -3.63 -17.06 6.30
C SER A 83 -3.50 -17.00 7.82
N ASP A 84 -2.48 -17.66 8.38
CA ASP A 84 -2.16 -17.69 9.81
C ASP A 84 -0.69 -17.28 9.98
N ALA A 85 -0.45 -16.20 10.73
CA ALA A 85 0.88 -15.66 10.96
C ALA A 85 1.78 -16.61 11.79
N ALA A 86 1.21 -17.43 12.67
CA ALA A 86 1.96 -18.43 13.43
C ALA A 86 2.45 -19.57 12.52
N VAL A 87 1.59 -20.04 11.62
CA VAL A 87 1.94 -21.04 10.60
C VAL A 87 2.99 -20.48 9.65
N LEU A 88 2.80 -19.25 9.16
CA LEU A 88 3.78 -18.59 8.28
C LEU A 88 5.15 -18.46 8.95
N ALA A 89 5.19 -18.04 10.22
CA ALA A 89 6.43 -17.94 10.98
C ALA A 89 7.10 -19.31 11.14
N GLN A 90 6.33 -20.38 11.39
CA GLN A 90 6.88 -21.73 11.47
C GLN A 90 7.49 -22.18 10.14
N ARG A 91 6.79 -21.98 9.02
CA ARG A 91 7.31 -22.33 7.70
C ARG A 91 8.57 -21.57 7.33
N LEU A 92 8.64 -20.29 7.67
CA LEU A 92 9.86 -19.49 7.46
C LEU A 92 11.02 -19.99 8.34
N ARG A 93 10.75 -20.43 9.58
CA ARG A 93 11.77 -21.08 10.42
C ARG A 93 12.26 -22.40 9.82
N ASP A 94 11.36 -23.21 9.27
CA ASP A 94 11.72 -24.45 8.58
C ASP A 94 12.65 -24.18 7.36
N MET A 95 12.54 -22.99 6.76
CA MET A 95 13.40 -22.51 5.67
C MET A 95 14.70 -21.83 6.15
N GLY A 96 14.93 -21.75 7.46
CA GLY A 96 16.15 -21.20 8.06
C GLY A 96 16.12 -19.71 8.40
N TYR A 97 14.95 -19.05 8.32
CA TYR A 97 14.80 -17.66 8.76
C TYR A 97 14.64 -17.55 10.29
N ASP A 98 15.23 -16.51 10.90
CA ASP A 98 14.91 -16.12 12.28
C ASP A 98 13.57 -15.38 12.32
N ALA A 99 12.48 -16.14 12.22
CA ALA A 99 11.11 -15.64 12.12
C ALA A 99 10.33 -15.85 13.43
N CYS A 100 9.69 -14.79 13.91
CA CYS A 100 8.85 -14.77 15.10
C CYS A 100 7.42 -14.32 14.76
N HIS A 101 6.43 -15.03 15.30
CA HIS A 101 5.05 -14.59 15.27
C HIS A 101 4.83 -13.51 16.34
N VAL A 102 4.17 -12.43 15.95
CA VAL A 102 3.79 -11.33 16.86
C VAL A 102 2.28 -11.17 16.79
N ALA A 103 1.61 -11.51 17.89
CA ALA A 103 0.19 -11.25 18.08
C ALA A 103 0.00 -9.95 18.85
N GLN A 104 -0.82 -9.05 18.31
CA GLN A 104 -1.18 -7.81 18.97
C GLN A 104 -2.67 -7.79 19.28
N ASN A 105 -3.02 -7.65 20.55
CA ASN A 105 -4.42 -7.56 20.97
C ASN A 105 -4.99 -6.14 20.75
N ALA A 106 -6.26 -6.06 20.37
CA ALA A 106 -6.97 -4.80 20.30
C ALA A 106 -7.09 -4.18 21.70
N SER A 107 -6.93 -2.87 21.81
CA SER A 107 -7.15 -2.16 23.07
C SER A 107 -7.78 -0.81 22.84
N ASN A 108 -8.82 -0.50 23.62
CA ASN A 108 -9.52 0.79 23.59
C ASN A 108 -8.87 1.85 24.52
N ALA A 109 -7.58 1.68 24.85
CA ALA A 109 -6.93 2.44 25.92
C ALA A 109 -6.85 3.97 25.67
N THR A 110 -7.09 4.44 24.44
CA THR A 110 -7.13 5.88 24.11
C THR A 110 -8.14 6.20 22.99
N PRO A 111 -8.94 7.28 23.10
CA PRO A 111 -9.92 7.67 22.07
C PRO A 111 -9.30 8.19 20.75
N SER A 112 -8.02 8.57 20.75
CA SER A 112 -7.30 9.11 19.57
C SER A 112 -6.55 8.06 18.75
N ALA A 113 -6.43 6.83 19.24
CA ALA A 113 -5.80 5.73 18.54
C ALA A 113 -6.48 4.42 18.93
N LEU A 114 -7.31 3.91 18.02
CA LEU A 114 -7.82 2.56 18.16
C LEU A 114 -6.65 1.61 17.89
N ARG A 115 -6.19 0.89 18.92
CA ARG A 115 -5.19 -0.16 18.72
C ARG A 115 -5.90 -1.36 18.11
N LEU A 116 -5.59 -1.65 16.86
CA LEU A 116 -6.22 -2.74 16.12
C LEU A 116 -5.51 -4.06 16.46
N ALA A 117 -6.31 -5.11 16.67
CA ALA A 117 -5.77 -6.45 16.76
C ALA A 117 -5.16 -6.82 15.42
N HIS A 118 -3.95 -7.34 15.44
CA HIS A 118 -3.25 -7.73 14.22
C HIS A 118 -2.14 -8.71 14.54
N ASP A 119 -2.09 -9.80 13.78
CA ASP A 119 -1.07 -10.82 13.88
C ASP A 119 -0.19 -10.72 12.63
N PHE A 120 1.12 -10.72 12.83
CA PHE A 120 2.09 -10.58 11.75
C PHE A 120 3.39 -11.30 12.10
N VAL A 121 4.30 -11.39 11.14
CA VAL A 121 5.60 -12.05 11.32
C VAL A 121 6.72 -11.02 11.31
N VAL A 122 7.72 -11.23 12.16
CA VAL A 122 8.95 -10.45 12.18
C VAL A 122 10.12 -11.36 11.88
N VAL A 123 10.96 -10.97 10.93
CA VAL A 123 12.21 -11.66 10.58
C VAL A 123 13.40 -10.80 10.96
N LYS A 124 14.32 -11.37 11.74
CA LYS A 124 15.57 -10.71 12.15
C LYS A 124 16.74 -11.18 11.29
N GLY A 125 17.79 -10.36 11.21
CA GLY A 125 19.06 -10.74 10.58
C GLY A 125 18.98 -11.07 9.08
N CYS A 126 17.92 -10.64 8.38
CA CYS A 126 17.77 -10.90 6.95
C CYS A 126 18.62 -9.91 6.13
N GLY A 127 19.79 -10.37 5.68
CA GLY A 127 20.70 -9.59 4.83
C GLY A 127 21.49 -8.51 5.57
N CYS A 128 21.79 -7.40 4.89
CA CYS A 128 22.53 -6.26 5.45
C CYS A 128 21.66 -5.34 6.35
N CYS A 129 20.36 -5.61 6.46
CA CYS A 129 19.46 -4.81 7.27
C CYS A 129 19.67 -5.14 8.76
N ALA A 130 20.23 -4.19 9.52
CA ALA A 130 20.32 -4.32 10.98
C ALA A 130 18.95 -4.27 11.67
N ALA A 131 17.95 -3.65 11.01
CA ALA A 131 16.59 -3.54 11.52
C ALA A 131 15.78 -4.82 11.22
N PRO A 132 14.91 -5.26 12.15
CA PRO A 132 13.98 -6.35 11.89
C PRO A 132 13.01 -5.98 10.76
N LEU A 133 12.70 -6.96 9.91
CA LEU A 133 11.73 -6.85 8.83
C LEU A 133 10.38 -7.35 9.30
N VAL A 134 9.34 -6.59 9.04
CA VAL A 134 7.95 -7.00 9.18
C VAL A 134 7.53 -7.70 7.89
N VAL A 135 6.87 -8.84 8.02
CA VAL A 135 6.30 -9.63 6.94
C VAL A 135 4.78 -9.59 7.07
N GLU A 136 4.14 -9.02 6.06
CA GLU A 136 2.69 -8.87 5.97
C GLU A 136 2.19 -9.47 4.65
N PRO A 137 1.55 -10.66 4.65
CA PRO A 137 1.15 -11.34 3.43
C PRO A 137 -0.08 -10.72 2.76
N ASN A 138 -0.88 -9.92 3.48
CA ASN A 138 -2.11 -9.32 2.98
C ASN A 138 -2.09 -7.80 3.19
N PHE A 139 -0.98 -7.16 2.82
CA PHE A 139 -0.73 -5.74 3.10
C PHE A 139 -1.76 -4.82 2.46
N ARG A 140 -2.10 -5.05 1.18
CA ARG A 140 -3.08 -4.25 0.43
C ARG A 140 -4.47 -4.26 1.09
N GLU A 141 -4.88 -5.39 1.69
CA GLU A 141 -6.21 -5.55 2.27
C GLU A 141 -6.49 -4.56 3.41
N HIS A 142 -5.45 -4.14 4.13
CA HIS A 142 -5.54 -3.13 5.20
C HIS A 142 -6.00 -1.76 4.72
N PHE A 143 -6.05 -1.52 3.40
CA PHE A 143 -6.42 -0.25 2.78
C PHE A 143 -7.64 -0.35 1.85
N CYS A 144 -8.22 -1.54 1.68
CA CYS A 144 -9.45 -1.71 0.92
C CYS A 144 -10.60 -0.94 1.58
N ILE A 145 -11.31 -0.12 0.80
CA ILE A 145 -12.53 0.59 1.20
C ILE A 145 -13.65 0.27 0.21
N GLY A 146 -14.91 0.51 0.60
CA GLY A 146 -16.05 0.28 -0.30
C GLY A 146 -15.96 1.13 -1.57
N SER A 147 -16.42 0.56 -2.70
CA SER A 147 -16.31 1.20 -4.03
C SER A 147 -16.93 2.61 -4.09
N VAL A 148 -17.98 2.84 -3.30
CA VAL A 148 -18.67 4.15 -3.17
C VAL A 148 -17.77 5.23 -2.58
N TYR A 149 -16.81 4.87 -1.72
CA TYR A 149 -15.88 5.80 -1.08
C TYR A 149 -14.55 5.94 -1.84
N ALA A 150 -14.30 5.06 -2.82
CA ALA A 150 -13.06 5.02 -3.58
C ALA A 150 -13.19 5.86 -4.85
N THR A 151 -12.48 6.99 -4.90
CA THR A 151 -12.25 7.75 -6.13
C THR A 151 -11.40 6.93 -7.09
N GLU A 152 -11.46 7.25 -8.39
CA GLU A 152 -10.65 6.53 -9.39
C GLU A 152 -9.15 6.62 -9.10
N ARG A 153 -8.69 7.80 -8.68
CA ARG A 153 -7.33 8.02 -8.23
C ARG A 153 -6.94 7.12 -7.05
N TYR A 154 -7.84 6.94 -6.07
CA TYR A 154 -7.60 6.03 -4.94
C TYR A 154 -7.57 4.57 -5.37
N ARG A 155 -8.37 4.16 -6.36
CA ARG A 155 -8.34 2.79 -6.90
C ARG A 155 -7.02 2.50 -7.60
N GLN A 156 -6.52 3.44 -8.40
CA GLN A 156 -5.22 3.31 -9.07
C GLN A 156 -4.07 3.23 -8.06
N LEU A 157 -4.10 4.10 -7.05
CA LEU A 157 -3.18 4.02 -5.92
C LEU A 157 -3.21 2.64 -5.26
N LEU A 158 -4.39 2.15 -4.88
CA LEU A 158 -4.53 0.88 -4.19
C LEU A 158 -4.09 -0.31 -5.04
N ALA A 159 -4.25 -0.23 -6.37
CA ALA A 159 -3.74 -1.23 -7.31
C ALA A 159 -2.20 -1.29 -7.33
N ALA A 160 -1.52 -0.14 -7.15
CA ALA A 160 -0.07 -0.06 -7.07
C ALA A 160 0.49 -0.51 -5.70
N VAL A 161 -0.32 -0.52 -4.64
CA VAL A 161 0.11 -1.03 -3.32
C VAL A 161 0.42 -2.53 -3.44
N PRO A 162 1.57 -3.02 -2.94
CA PRO A 162 1.91 -4.44 -3.04
C PRO A 162 0.96 -5.29 -2.17
N GLU A 163 0.67 -6.49 -2.65
CA GLU A 163 -0.20 -7.43 -1.93
C GLU A 163 0.53 -8.02 -0.71
N GLU A 164 1.77 -8.48 -0.89
CA GLU A 164 2.68 -8.88 0.17
C GLU A 164 3.72 -7.80 0.44
N LEU A 165 4.02 -7.54 1.71
CA LEU A 165 5.05 -6.59 2.12
C LEU A 165 6.08 -7.26 3.00
N VAL A 166 7.36 -7.02 2.69
CA VAL A 166 8.51 -7.32 3.55
C VAL A 166 9.34 -6.06 3.68
N ALA A 167 9.28 -5.41 4.85
CA ALA A 167 9.90 -4.09 5.04
C ALA A 167 10.20 -3.79 6.51
N PRO A 168 11.19 -2.92 6.81
CA PRO A 168 11.38 -2.40 8.15
C PRO A 168 10.21 -1.46 8.54
N TYR A 169 9.98 -1.32 9.85
CA TYR A 169 8.87 -0.50 10.36
C TYR A 169 8.90 0.95 9.87
N SER A 170 10.08 1.55 9.74
CA SER A 170 10.24 2.93 9.22
C SER A 170 9.67 3.09 7.82
N LYS A 171 9.85 2.10 6.94
CA LYS A 171 9.27 2.11 5.60
C LYS A 171 7.77 1.93 5.63
N ILE A 172 7.25 1.00 6.45
CA ILE A 172 5.80 0.86 6.68
C ILE A 172 5.17 2.20 7.08
N GLN A 173 5.84 2.97 7.96
CA GLN A 173 5.37 4.30 8.37
C GLN A 173 5.26 5.30 7.21
N GLU A 174 6.25 5.33 6.30
CA GLU A 174 6.21 6.19 5.11
C GLU A 174 5.02 5.83 4.21
N VAL A 175 4.83 4.53 3.94
CA VAL A 175 3.75 4.02 3.07
C VAL A 175 2.38 4.36 3.63
N VAL A 176 2.16 4.00 4.89
CA VAL A 176 0.84 4.13 5.53
C VAL A 176 0.46 5.61 5.62
N LYS A 177 1.40 6.51 5.86
CA LYS A 177 1.16 7.96 5.83
C LYS A 177 0.63 8.40 4.47
N LEU A 178 1.25 7.93 3.38
CA LEU A 178 0.87 8.26 2.02
C LEU A 178 -0.53 7.70 1.70
N ILE A 179 -0.74 6.40 1.88
CA ILE A 179 -2.02 5.75 1.54
C ILE A 179 -3.17 6.33 2.37
N CYS A 180 -2.98 6.53 3.68
CA CYS A 180 -4.02 7.11 4.54
C CYS A 180 -4.35 8.57 4.17
N ALA A 181 -3.39 9.34 3.68
CA ALA A 181 -3.65 10.72 3.22
C ALA A 181 -4.54 10.72 1.98
N GLU A 182 -4.23 9.87 0.99
CA GLU A 182 -5.05 9.73 -0.22
C GLU A 182 -6.41 9.08 0.07
N MET A 183 -6.47 8.12 1.01
CA MET A 183 -7.73 7.54 1.47
C MET A 183 -8.63 8.62 2.09
N LYS A 184 -8.07 9.49 2.94
CA LYS A 184 -8.80 10.59 3.54
C LYS A 184 -9.35 11.55 2.46
N PHE A 185 -8.53 11.89 1.48
CA PHE A 185 -8.97 12.70 0.34
C PHE A 185 -10.13 12.03 -0.42
N SER A 186 -10.06 10.72 -0.63
CA SER A 186 -11.12 9.95 -1.30
C SER A 186 -12.45 10.00 -0.54
N PHE A 187 -12.43 9.86 0.79
CA PHE A 187 -13.62 10.04 1.62
C PHE A 187 -14.18 11.46 1.50
N GLU A 188 -13.33 12.48 1.65
CA GLU A 188 -13.75 13.89 1.56
C GLU A 188 -14.35 14.24 0.18
N ALA A 189 -13.75 13.74 -0.90
CA ALA A 189 -14.23 13.94 -2.27
C ALA A 189 -15.58 13.26 -2.55
N THR A 190 -15.93 12.23 -1.79
CA THR A 190 -17.23 11.54 -1.89
C THR A 190 -18.25 12.08 -0.88
N GLY A 191 -17.94 13.18 -0.17
CA GLY A 191 -18.82 13.79 0.83
C GLY A 191 -18.88 13.04 2.17
N ASN A 192 -17.91 12.16 2.43
CA ASN A 192 -17.85 11.33 3.63
C ASN A 192 -16.66 11.72 4.53
N SER A 193 -16.78 11.50 5.83
CA SER A 193 -15.64 11.61 6.74
C SER A 193 -14.86 10.30 6.80
N CYS A 194 -13.53 10.39 6.83
CA CYS A 194 -12.68 9.20 6.98
C CYS A 194 -12.86 8.61 8.39
N PRO A 195 -13.20 7.32 8.53
CA PRO A 195 -13.41 6.71 9.84
C PRO A 195 -12.16 6.76 10.74
N PRO A 196 -12.31 6.88 12.07
CA PRO A 196 -11.16 7.04 12.99
C PRO A 196 -10.18 5.86 12.99
N TRP A 197 -10.64 4.63 12.70
CA TRP A 197 -9.77 3.45 12.56
C TRP A 197 -8.96 3.42 11.26
N ARG A 198 -9.28 4.29 10.28
CA ARG A 198 -8.54 4.47 9.03
C ARG A 198 -7.54 5.62 9.07
N SER A 199 -7.46 6.33 10.19
CA SER A 199 -6.40 7.32 10.42
C SER A 199 -5.02 6.64 10.43
N THR A 200 -3.99 7.39 10.04
CA THR A 200 -2.61 6.89 10.00
C THR A 200 -2.16 6.30 11.34
N SER A 201 -2.50 6.93 12.47
CA SER A 201 -2.15 6.44 13.80
C SER A 201 -2.81 5.10 14.10
N SER A 202 -4.10 4.96 13.81
CA SER A 202 -4.84 3.71 14.02
C SER A 202 -4.32 2.59 13.11
N VAL A 203 -4.04 2.87 11.83
CA VAL A 203 -3.51 1.85 10.91
C VAL A 203 -2.10 1.43 11.33
N LEU A 204 -1.21 2.37 11.66
CA LEU A 204 0.14 2.05 12.15
C LEU A 204 0.16 1.32 13.49
N SER A 205 -0.93 1.39 14.26
CA SER A 205 -1.03 0.66 15.51
C SER A 205 -0.90 -0.85 15.28
N ARG A 206 -1.29 -1.38 14.12
CA ARG A 206 -1.20 -2.81 13.77
C ARG A 206 0.21 -3.40 13.92
N TRP A 207 1.23 -2.60 13.62
CA TRP A 207 2.63 -3.02 13.68
C TRP A 207 3.40 -2.34 14.82
N SER A 208 2.68 -1.82 15.84
CA SER A 208 3.29 -0.99 16.88
C SER A 208 4.25 -1.74 17.80
N ALA A 209 4.16 -3.06 17.89
CA ALA A 209 5.09 -3.89 18.68
C ALA A 209 6.53 -3.88 18.14
N VAL A 210 6.75 -3.46 16.87
CA VAL A 210 8.09 -3.36 16.25
C VAL A 210 8.57 -1.90 16.18
N ARG A 211 7.83 -0.98 16.79
CA ARG A 211 8.23 0.42 16.87
C ARG A 211 9.49 0.51 17.75
N GLN A 212 10.60 0.89 17.14
CA GLN A 212 11.84 1.26 17.84
C GLN A 212 11.63 2.51 18.68
#